data_AF-A0A4Y2WT52-F1
#
_entry.id   AF-A0A4Y2WT52-F1
#
_cell.length_a   1.000
_cell.length_b   1.000
_cell.length_c   1.000
_cell.angle_alpha   90.00
_cell.angle_beta   90.00
_cell.angle_gamma   90.00
#
_symmetry.space_group_name_H-M   'P 1'
#
loop_
_entity.id
_entity.type
_entity.pdbx_description
1 polymer ?
#
loop_
_entity_poly.entity_id
_entity_poly.type
_entity_poly.pdbx_seq_one_letter_code
_entity_poly.pdbx_strand_id
1 'polypeptide(L)'
;MNTIINERKEREENEIRKEEIAVQKRQEEIAEQKRQEEIAERRHQEEIAERRRQDEIQIAEQKRQEEIELRKLEYVERKRKDEMEFELQKIRLGAEGRPLNSNSVAIQNVNSTQIKPKLEIHHLMQKFNSDENDISLYLIMFERLAKQAEILENTWVTHLLGLLPYDVAQLIAREPDEIASDYGEVKKILLKRYKLTPEKFRQKFFMHN
;
A
#
# COMPACT_ATOMS: atom_id res chain seq x y z
N MET A 1 -16.90 -20.97 -98.88
CA MET A 1 -17.84 -21.05 -97.74
C MET A 1 -17.13 -21.34 -96.42
N ASN A 2 -16.16 -22.27 -96.38
CA ASN A 2 -15.43 -22.65 -95.15
C ASN A 2 -14.57 -21.53 -94.52
N THR A 3 -13.96 -20.64 -95.31
CA THR A 3 -13.08 -19.56 -94.81
C THR A 3 -13.85 -18.54 -93.96
N ILE A 4 -15.05 -18.13 -94.40
CA ILE A 4 -15.88 -17.13 -93.71
C ILE A 4 -16.42 -17.67 -92.38
N ILE A 5 -16.67 -18.98 -92.29
CA ILE A 5 -17.17 -19.64 -91.06
C ILE A 5 -16.04 -19.72 -90.02
N ASN A 6 -14.82 -20.06 -90.44
CA ASN A 6 -13.65 -20.08 -89.53
C ASN A 6 -13.32 -18.69 -89.00
N GLU A 7 -13.33 -17.66 -89.85
CA GLU A 7 -13.09 -16.27 -89.42
C GLU A 7 -14.16 -15.76 -88.43
N ARG A 8 -15.43 -16.17 -88.57
CA ARG A 8 -16.47 -15.84 -87.59
C ARG A 8 -16.24 -16.52 -86.25
N LYS A 9 -15.91 -17.82 -86.26
CA LYS A 9 -15.63 -18.58 -85.05
C LYS A 9 -14.43 -18.04 -84.28
N GLU A 10 -13.37 -17.67 -85.00
CA GLU A 10 -12.17 -17.07 -84.39
C GLU A 10 -12.45 -15.69 -83.79
N ARG A 11 -13.36 -14.89 -84.38
CA ARG A 11 -13.80 -13.62 -83.80
C ARG A 11 -14.62 -13.81 -82.52
N GLU A 12 -15.54 -14.78 -82.50
CA GLU A 12 -16.31 -15.12 -81.30
C GLU A 12 -15.40 -15.62 -80.17
N GLU A 13 -14.45 -16.51 -80.46
CA GLU A 13 -13.48 -16.98 -79.45
C GLU A 13 -12.60 -15.85 -78.92
N ASN A 14 -12.22 -14.89 -79.77
CA ASN A 14 -11.45 -13.71 -79.35
C ASN A 14 -12.28 -12.71 -78.52
N GLU A 15 -13.57 -12.57 -78.80
CA GLU A 15 -14.52 -11.80 -77.98
C GLU A 15 -14.68 -12.43 -76.59
N ILE A 16 -14.92 -13.75 -76.52
CA ILE A 16 -15.06 -14.49 -75.26
C ILE A 16 -13.79 -14.35 -74.41
N ARG A 17 -12.60 -14.52 -75.01
CA ARG A 17 -11.32 -14.33 -74.30
C ARG A 17 -11.15 -12.91 -73.76
N LYS A 18 -11.61 -11.88 -74.49
CA LYS A 18 -11.56 -10.49 -74.02
C LYS A 18 -12.50 -10.27 -72.85
N GLU A 19 -13.71 -10.83 -72.90
CA GLU A 19 -14.67 -10.78 -71.80
C GLU A 19 -14.15 -11.51 -70.55
N GLU A 20 -13.58 -12.70 -70.70
CA GLU A 20 -12.96 -13.44 -69.58
C GLU A 20 -11.84 -12.62 -68.91
N ILE A 21 -10.95 -12.01 -69.69
CA ILE A 21 -9.88 -11.15 -69.16
C ILE A 21 -10.49 -9.93 -68.43
N ALA A 22 -11.55 -9.35 -68.97
CA ALA A 22 -12.21 -8.20 -68.35
C ALA A 22 -12.92 -8.58 -67.03
N VAL A 23 -13.55 -9.75 -66.96
CA VAL A 23 -14.16 -10.27 -65.74
C VAL A 23 -13.09 -10.59 -64.70
N GLN A 24 -12.01 -11.26 -65.09
CA GLN A 24 -10.89 -11.59 -64.20
C GLN A 24 -10.28 -10.31 -63.58
N LYS A 25 -10.05 -9.28 -64.39
CA LYS A 25 -9.56 -7.98 -63.90
C LYS A 25 -10.50 -7.33 -62.88
N ARG A 26 -11.82 -7.34 -63.12
CA ARG A 26 -12.80 -6.84 -62.15
C ARG A 26 -12.79 -7.65 -60.86
N GLN A 27 -12.66 -8.98 -60.96
CA GLN A 27 -12.58 -9.87 -59.81
C GLN A 27 -11.35 -9.56 -58.95
N GLU A 28 -10.19 -9.34 -59.58
CA GLU A 28 -8.94 -8.96 -58.93
C GLU A 28 -9.03 -7.59 -58.27
N GLU A 29 -9.66 -6.61 -58.92
CA GLU A 29 -9.87 -5.27 -58.38
C GLU A 29 -10.78 -5.29 -57.14
N ILE A 30 -11.87 -6.07 -57.18
CA ILE A 30 -12.75 -6.29 -56.02
C ILE A 30 -12.00 -6.98 -54.88
N ALA A 31 -11.16 -7.97 -55.18
CA ALA A 31 -10.38 -8.69 -54.17
C ALA A 31 -9.33 -7.78 -53.53
N GLU A 32 -8.66 -6.92 -54.31
CA GLU A 32 -7.73 -5.93 -53.79
C GLU A 32 -8.45 -4.91 -52.91
N GLN A 33 -9.60 -4.40 -53.34
CA GLN A 33 -10.37 -3.45 -52.54
C GLN A 33 -10.82 -4.04 -51.20
N LYS A 34 -11.25 -5.30 -51.17
CA LYS A 34 -11.56 -6.02 -49.91
C LYS A 34 -10.34 -6.17 -48.99
N ARG A 35 -9.16 -6.47 -49.55
CA ARG A 35 -7.92 -6.53 -48.75
C ARG A 35 -7.58 -5.18 -48.14
N GLN A 36 -7.71 -4.10 -48.90
CA GLN A 36 -7.46 -2.75 -48.41
C GLN A 36 -8.47 -2.35 -47.31
N GLU A 37 -9.74 -2.71 -47.48
CA GLU A 37 -10.77 -2.47 -46.48
C GLU A 37 -10.51 -3.23 -45.18
N GLU A 38 -10.12 -4.52 -45.25
CA GLU A 38 -9.76 -5.30 -44.05
C GLU A 38 -8.56 -4.70 -43.32
N ILE A 39 -7.53 -4.25 -44.06
CA ILE A 39 -6.36 -3.58 -43.48
C ILE A 39 -6.75 -2.28 -42.80
N ALA A 40 -7.61 -1.47 -43.42
CA ALA A 40 -8.10 -0.22 -42.85
C ALA A 40 -8.92 -0.46 -41.57
N GLU A 41 -9.79 -1.48 -41.57
CA GLU A 41 -10.60 -1.84 -40.41
C GLU A 41 -9.73 -2.35 -39.26
N ARG A 42 -8.74 -3.22 -39.52
CA ARG A 42 -7.78 -3.64 -38.50
C ARG A 42 -7.02 -2.46 -37.90
N ARG A 43 -6.52 -1.55 -38.73
CA ARG A 43 -5.82 -0.34 -38.26
C ARG A 43 -6.71 0.53 -37.38
N HIS A 44 -7.98 0.70 -37.75
CA HIS A 44 -8.92 1.47 -36.96
C HIS A 44 -9.20 0.81 -35.60
N GLN A 45 -9.36 -0.52 -35.57
CA GLN A 45 -9.54 -1.28 -34.33
C GLN A 45 -8.30 -1.19 -33.42
N GLU A 46 -7.10 -1.30 -33.99
CA GLU A 46 -5.85 -1.14 -33.26
C GLU A 46 -5.72 0.27 -32.67
N GLU A 47 -6.10 1.32 -33.42
CA GLU A 47 -6.10 2.70 -32.92
C GLU A 47 -7.06 2.87 -31.73
N ILE A 48 -8.27 2.31 -31.82
CA ILE A 48 -9.24 2.35 -30.71
C ILE A 48 -8.69 1.61 -29.49
N ALA A 49 -8.10 0.43 -29.68
CA ALA A 49 -7.51 -0.36 -28.61
C ALA A 49 -6.35 0.39 -27.94
N GLU A 50 -5.51 1.07 -28.72
CA GLU A 50 -4.40 1.85 -28.20
C GLU A 50 -4.88 3.08 -27.42
N ARG A 51 -5.87 3.82 -27.92
CA ARG A 51 -6.48 4.93 -27.17
C ARG A 51 -7.06 4.46 -25.84
N ARG A 52 -7.77 3.33 -25.82
CA ARG A 52 -8.29 2.74 -24.58
C ARG A 52 -7.19 2.39 -23.58
N ARG A 53 -6.08 1.81 -24.05
CA ARG A 53 -4.91 1.53 -23.19
C ARG A 53 -4.32 2.81 -22.61
N GLN A 54 -4.20 3.86 -23.42
CA GLN A 54 -3.69 5.15 -22.98
C GLN A 54 -4.61 5.80 -21.93
N ASP A 55 -5.93 5.76 -22.15
CA ASP A 55 -6.91 6.28 -21.19
C ASP A 55 -6.84 5.49 -19.86
N GLU A 56 -6.71 4.16 -19.90
CA GLU A 56 -6.55 3.33 -18.71
C GLU A 56 -5.30 3.71 -17.90
N ILE A 57 -4.18 3.93 -18.58
CA ILE A 57 -2.92 4.36 -17.96
C ILE A 57 -3.09 5.75 -17.33
N GLN A 58 -3.69 6.70 -18.05
CA GLN A 58 -3.93 8.05 -17.52
C GLN A 58 -4.83 8.03 -16.29
N ILE A 59 -5.92 7.27 -16.32
CA ILE A 59 -6.84 7.13 -15.18
C ILE A 59 -6.12 6.50 -13.99
N ALA A 60 -5.31 5.47 -14.22
CA ALA A 60 -4.54 4.83 -13.14
C ALA A 60 -3.53 5.78 -12.51
N GLU A 61 -2.84 6.59 -13.32
CA GLU A 61 -1.88 7.58 -12.84
C GLU A 61 -2.55 8.72 -12.07
N GLN A 62 -3.69 9.22 -12.56
CA GLN A 62 -4.50 10.21 -11.84
C GLN A 62 -4.98 9.68 -10.49
N LYS A 63 -5.53 8.47 -10.44
CA LYS A 63 -5.95 7.84 -9.17
C LYS A 63 -4.80 7.70 -8.18
N ARG A 64 -3.62 7.30 -8.66
CA ARG A 64 -2.42 7.20 -7.82
C ARG A 64 -2.02 8.55 -7.25
N GLN A 65 -2.12 9.61 -8.06
CA GLN A 65 -1.81 10.96 -7.62
C GLN A 65 -2.82 11.46 -6.57
N GLU A 66 -4.11 11.27 -6.80
CA GLU A 66 -5.18 11.61 -5.85
C GLU A 66 -5.02 10.87 -4.52
N GLU A 67 -4.68 9.58 -4.54
CA GLU A 67 -4.43 8.80 -3.33
C GLU A 67 -3.25 9.36 -2.52
N ILE A 68 -2.17 9.75 -3.20
CA ILE A 68 -1.01 10.37 -2.55
C ILE A 68 -1.39 11.72 -1.92
N GLU A 69 -2.20 12.54 -2.61
CA GLU A 69 -2.67 13.81 -2.07
C GLU A 69 -3.60 13.64 -0.87
N LEU A 70 -4.56 12.73 -0.94
CA LEU A 70 -5.43 12.38 0.19
C LEU A 70 -4.62 11.93 1.40
N ARG A 71 -3.61 11.08 1.20
CA ARG A 71 -2.75 10.61 2.28
C ARG A 71 -1.90 11.73 2.90
N LYS A 72 -1.44 12.69 2.08
CA LYS A 72 -0.76 13.89 2.58
C LYS A 72 -1.71 14.76 3.41
N LEU A 73 -2.95 14.94 2.94
CA LEU A 73 -3.95 15.73 3.66
C LEU A 73 -4.32 15.08 4.99
N GLU A 74 -4.56 13.77 5.01
CA GLU A 74 -4.83 13.00 6.23
C GLU A 74 -3.68 13.13 7.24
N TYR A 75 -2.43 13.07 6.77
CA TYR A 75 -1.26 13.27 7.62
C TYR A 75 -1.22 14.68 8.23
N VAL A 76 -1.53 15.72 7.45
CA VAL A 76 -1.56 17.11 7.93
C VAL A 76 -2.68 17.32 8.95
N GLU A 77 -3.88 16.81 8.68
CA GLU A 77 -5.02 16.92 9.60
C GLU A 77 -4.77 16.16 10.90
N ARG A 78 -4.19 14.96 10.82
CA ARG A 78 -3.77 14.21 12.01
C ARG A 78 -2.75 15.00 12.83
N LYS A 79 -1.73 15.58 12.18
CA LYS A 79 -0.73 16.40 12.85
C LYS A 79 -1.34 17.62 13.53
N ARG A 80 -2.28 18.32 12.87
CA ARG A 80 -3.02 19.44 13.47
C ARG A 80 -3.84 19.02 14.69
N LYS A 81 -4.49 17.87 14.61
CA LYS A 81 -5.27 17.32 15.73
C LYS A 81 -4.37 16.99 16.92
N ASP A 82 -3.25 16.33 16.66
CA ASP A 82 -2.25 15.99 17.68
C ASP A 82 -1.67 17.27 18.33
N GLU A 83 -1.37 18.31 17.54
CA GLU A 83 -0.91 19.63 18.04
C GLU A 83 -1.98 20.32 18.91
N MET A 84 -3.24 20.29 18.50
CA MET A 84 -4.35 20.88 19.25
C MET A 84 -4.61 20.13 20.57
N GLU A 85 -4.54 18.80 20.55
CA GLU A 85 -4.67 17.96 21.74
C GLU A 85 -3.53 18.24 22.74
N PHE A 86 -2.31 18.40 22.24
CA PHE A 86 -1.16 18.79 23.06
C PHE A 86 -1.36 20.15 23.74
N GLU A 87 -1.84 21.17 23.02
CA GLU A 87 -2.13 22.48 23.60
C GLU A 87 -3.28 22.43 24.63
N LEU A 88 -4.34 21.65 24.38
CA LEU A 88 -5.42 21.42 25.35
C LEU A 88 -4.91 20.75 26.63
N GLN A 89 -4.02 19.76 26.51
CA GLN A 89 -3.42 19.08 27.66
C GLN A 89 -2.57 20.04 28.51
N LYS A 90 -1.83 20.94 27.86
CA LYS A 90 -1.05 21.99 28.53
C LYS A 90 -1.94 22.95 29.33
N ILE A 91 -3.10 23.34 28.79
CA ILE A 91 -4.08 24.18 29.50
C ILE A 91 -4.69 23.44 30.69
N ARG A 92 -5.04 22.14 30.53
CA ARG A 92 -5.57 21.28 31.60
C ARG A 92 -4.61 21.21 32.80
N LEU A 93 -3.32 20.98 32.54
CA LEU A 93 -2.28 20.92 33.56
C LEU A 93 -2.01 22.29 34.23
N GLY A 94 -2.16 23.40 33.49
CA GLY A 94 -2.08 24.74 34.05
C GLY A 94 -3.26 25.10 34.98
N ALA A 95 -4.45 24.54 34.73
CA ALA A 95 -5.64 24.79 35.53
C ALA A 95 -5.69 23.97 36.84
N GLU A 96 -5.01 22.83 36.92
CA GLU A 96 -4.94 21.95 38.10
C GLU A 96 -3.84 22.37 39.12
N GLY A 97 -3.14 23.48 38.87
CA GLY A 97 -2.05 24.03 39.71
C GLY A 97 -2.47 24.74 41.01
N ARG A 98 -3.55 24.32 41.70
CA ARG A 98 -3.84 24.77 43.07
C ARG A 98 -3.87 23.57 44.03
N PRO A 99 -2.77 23.26 44.73
CA PRO A 99 -2.75 22.13 45.65
C PRO A 99 -3.35 22.56 47.01
N LEU A 100 -4.43 21.90 47.42
CA LEU A 100 -4.80 21.82 48.82
C LEU A 100 -3.97 20.71 49.47
N ASN A 101 -3.08 21.15 50.37
CA ASN A 101 -2.64 20.46 51.58
C ASN A 101 -2.12 19.03 51.45
N SER A 102 -0.79 18.88 51.50
CA SER A 102 -0.15 17.87 52.36
C SER A 102 1.29 18.26 52.66
N ASN A 103 1.52 18.60 53.92
CA ASN A 103 2.83 18.86 54.51
C ASN A 103 3.68 17.59 54.49
N SER A 104 4.82 17.63 53.82
CA SER A 104 6.00 16.90 54.27
C SER A 104 7.27 17.66 53.86
N VAL A 105 7.95 18.14 54.88
CA VAL A 105 9.20 18.90 54.82
C VAL A 105 10.37 17.93 54.72
N ALA A 106 11.14 18.01 53.64
CA ALA A 106 12.57 17.74 53.64
C ALA A 106 13.19 18.42 52.41
N ILE A 107 13.88 19.54 52.66
CA ILE A 107 14.65 20.31 51.70
C ILE A 107 16.08 19.75 51.65
N GLN A 108 16.61 19.54 50.44
CA GLN A 108 17.99 19.86 49.99
C GLN A 108 18.11 19.41 48.52
N ASN A 109 17.84 20.25 47.53
CA ASN A 109 18.62 21.36 46.95
C ASN A 109 19.70 20.90 45.94
N VAL A 110 19.72 21.63 44.81
CA VAL A 110 20.69 21.75 43.69
C VAL A 110 21.06 20.52 42.84
N ASN A 111 20.53 20.47 41.60
CA ASN A 111 21.30 20.82 40.40
C ASN A 111 20.38 21.01 39.17
N SER A 112 20.20 22.27 38.82
CA SER A 112 19.57 22.74 37.59
C SER A 112 20.54 22.55 36.42
N THR A 113 20.47 21.39 35.77
CA THR A 113 20.95 21.18 34.40
C THR A 113 19.77 20.71 33.58
N GLN A 114 19.33 21.53 32.62
CA GLN A 114 18.31 21.25 31.59
C GLN A 114 18.04 19.75 31.36
N ILE A 115 17.11 19.17 32.13
CA ILE A 115 16.59 17.84 31.87
C ILE A 115 15.43 18.09 30.90
N LYS A 116 15.67 17.90 29.59
CA LYS A 116 14.58 17.58 28.66
C LYS A 116 13.73 16.51 29.37
N PRO A 117 12.40 16.68 29.53
CA PRO A 117 11.60 15.66 30.19
C PRO A 117 11.84 14.36 29.44
N LYS A 118 12.49 13.39 30.10
CA LYS A 118 12.79 12.08 29.54
C LYS A 118 11.44 11.40 29.42
N LEU A 119 10.81 11.51 28.26
CA LEU A 119 9.53 10.90 27.95
C LEU A 119 9.75 9.38 28.01
N GLU A 120 9.51 8.78 29.17
CA GLU A 120 9.63 7.34 29.30
C GLU A 120 8.51 6.69 28.50
N ILE A 121 8.87 5.75 27.63
CA ILE A 121 7.95 5.07 26.70
C ILE A 121 6.76 4.41 27.42
N HIS A 122 6.92 4.07 28.70
CA HIS A 122 5.88 3.57 29.60
C HIS A 122 4.71 4.54 29.81
N HIS A 123 4.91 5.85 29.60
CA HIS A 123 3.85 6.86 29.68
C HIS A 123 3.22 7.19 28.32
N LEU A 124 3.95 6.93 27.23
CA LEU A 124 3.50 7.22 25.86
C LEU A 124 2.78 6.06 25.20
N MET A 125 2.97 4.84 25.72
CA MET A 125 2.44 3.63 25.12
C MET A 125 1.68 2.82 26.17
N GLN A 126 0.44 2.44 25.83
CA GLN A 126 -0.33 1.51 26.65
C GLN A 126 0.31 0.11 26.62
N LYS A 127 0.11 -0.65 27.70
CA LYS A 127 0.53 -2.05 27.77
C LYS A 127 -0.09 -2.83 26.62
N PHE A 128 0.68 -3.71 26.00
CA PHE A 128 0.19 -4.53 24.91
C PHE A 128 -0.95 -5.42 25.41
N ASN A 129 -2.10 -5.36 24.74
CA ASN A 129 -3.20 -6.28 24.95
C ASN A 129 -3.23 -7.30 23.81
N SER A 130 -3.00 -8.57 24.13
CA SER A 130 -3.01 -9.66 23.16
C SER A 130 -4.38 -9.92 22.54
N ASP A 131 -5.47 -9.44 23.13
CA ASP A 131 -6.83 -9.72 22.66
C ASP A 131 -7.29 -8.68 21.64
N GLU A 132 -6.84 -7.43 21.79
CA GLU A 132 -7.31 -6.29 20.99
C GLU A 132 -6.26 -5.76 20.01
N ASN A 133 -4.96 -5.87 20.31
CA ASN A 133 -3.91 -5.25 19.52
C ASN A 133 -3.21 -6.24 18.56
N ASP A 134 -2.88 -5.74 17.35
CA ASP A 134 -1.97 -6.42 16.43
C ASP A 134 -0.53 -6.18 16.89
N ILE A 135 0.19 -7.25 17.22
CA ILE A 135 1.59 -7.20 17.67
C ILE A 135 2.49 -6.52 16.64
N SER A 136 2.20 -6.67 15.34
CA SER A 136 3.01 -6.13 14.26
C SER A 136 2.93 -4.61 14.26
N LEU A 137 1.70 -4.09 14.40
CA LEU A 137 1.44 -2.66 14.51
C LEU A 137 1.99 -2.08 15.83
N TYR A 138 1.85 -2.84 16.92
CA TYR A 138 2.38 -2.47 18.23
C TYR A 138 3.90 -2.29 18.21
N LEU A 139 4.64 -3.24 17.61
CA LEU A 139 6.10 -3.14 17.49
C LEU A 139 6.52 -1.97 16.60
N ILE A 140 5.83 -1.72 15.48
CA ILE A 140 6.12 -0.55 14.63
C ILE A 140 5.92 0.77 15.40
N MET A 141 4.87 0.86 16.22
CA MET A 141 4.60 2.04 17.04
C MET A 141 5.66 2.21 18.14
N PHE A 142 6.07 1.12 18.79
CA PHE A 142 7.17 1.11 19.75
C PHE A 142 8.49 1.60 19.13
N GLU A 143 8.88 1.10 17.95
CA GLU A 143 10.12 1.50 17.27
C GLU A 143 10.13 3.00 16.94
N ARG A 144 8.99 3.55 16.52
CA ARG A 144 8.86 4.99 16.25
C ARG A 144 9.00 5.82 17.52
N LEU A 145 8.36 5.40 18.61
CA LEU A 145 8.44 6.07 19.90
C LEU A 145 9.84 5.98 20.51
N ALA A 146 10.48 4.82 20.43
CA ALA A 146 11.83 4.60 20.93
C ALA A 146 12.85 5.48 20.18
N LYS A 147 12.70 5.61 18.86
CA LYS A 147 13.50 6.55 18.04
C LYS A 147 13.22 8.01 18.38
N GLN A 148 11.95 8.37 18.56
CA GLN A 148 11.54 9.74 18.91
C GLN A 148 12.01 10.16 20.30
N ALA A 149 12.09 9.21 21.23
CA ALA A 149 12.62 9.41 22.58
C ALA A 149 14.14 9.22 22.66
N GLU A 150 14.84 9.06 21.51
CA GLU A 150 16.29 8.85 21.42
C GLU A 150 16.81 7.73 22.34
N ILE A 151 16.01 6.67 22.51
CA ILE A 151 16.36 5.51 23.34
C ILE A 151 17.42 4.68 22.60
N LEU A 152 18.48 4.29 23.32
CA LEU A 152 19.52 3.43 22.80
C LEU A 152 18.96 2.04 22.45
N GLU A 153 19.30 1.52 21.28
CA GLU A 153 18.77 0.23 20.78
C GLU A 153 19.05 -0.95 21.73
N ASN A 154 20.16 -0.90 22.48
CA ASN A 154 20.51 -1.91 23.48
C ASN A 154 19.60 -1.91 24.73
N THR A 155 18.79 -0.87 24.95
CA THR A 155 17.79 -0.84 26.02
C THR A 155 16.36 -1.04 25.52
N TRP A 156 16.16 -1.16 24.21
CA TRP A 156 14.83 -1.33 23.62
C TRP A 156 14.12 -2.58 24.15
N VAL A 157 14.84 -3.70 24.30
CA VAL A 157 14.21 -4.93 24.80
C VAL A 157 13.73 -4.75 26.24
N THR A 158 14.52 -4.13 27.12
CA THR A 158 14.13 -3.86 28.51
C THR A 158 12.88 -3.00 28.58
N HIS A 159 12.80 -1.96 27.74
CA HIS A 159 11.63 -1.10 27.65
C HIS A 159 10.41 -1.84 27.09
N LEU A 160 10.61 -2.69 26.08
CA LEU A 160 9.55 -3.51 25.49
C LEU A 160 9.01 -4.52 26.51
N LEU A 161 9.87 -5.17 27.30
CA LEU A 161 9.46 -6.14 28.33
C LEU A 161 8.54 -5.51 29.39
N GLY A 162 8.80 -4.26 29.78
CA GLY A 162 7.93 -3.55 30.72
C GLY A 162 6.57 -3.12 30.15
N LEU A 163 6.41 -3.21 28.82
CA LEU A 163 5.18 -2.91 28.09
C LEU A 163 4.38 -4.15 27.70
N LEU A 164 5.02 -5.32 27.70
CA LEU A 164 4.40 -6.58 27.34
C LEU A 164 3.72 -7.26 28.56
N PRO A 165 2.65 -8.03 28.33
CA PRO A 165 2.10 -8.95 29.31
C PRO A 165 3.13 -9.95 29.84
N TYR A 166 2.93 -10.40 31.09
CA TYR A 166 3.88 -11.23 31.81
C TYR A 166 4.14 -12.59 31.14
N ASP A 167 3.13 -13.19 30.54
CA ASP A 167 3.22 -14.44 29.78
C ASP A 167 4.11 -14.29 28.53
N VAL A 168 4.06 -13.13 27.88
CA VAL A 168 4.89 -12.82 26.71
C VAL A 168 6.33 -12.51 27.12
N ALA A 169 6.51 -11.74 28.19
CA ALA A 169 7.83 -11.43 28.74
C ALA A 169 8.58 -12.71 29.18
N GLN A 170 7.88 -13.69 29.75
CA GLN A 170 8.45 -15.00 30.11
C GLN A 170 8.93 -15.81 28.90
N LEU A 171 8.29 -15.67 27.73
CA LEU A 171 8.74 -16.35 26.52
C LEU A 171 10.10 -15.81 26.07
N ILE A 172 10.28 -14.50 26.16
CA ILE A 172 11.56 -13.85 25.83
C ILE A 172 12.63 -14.23 26.86
N ALA A 173 12.27 -14.29 28.14
CA ALA A 173 13.18 -14.68 29.22
C ALA A 173 13.63 -16.15 29.20
N ARG A 174 13.01 -17.00 28.37
CA ARG A 174 13.41 -18.40 28.17
C ARG A 174 14.45 -18.57 27.06
N GLU A 175 14.65 -17.56 26.24
CA GLU A 175 15.67 -17.56 25.20
C GLU A 175 17.03 -17.20 25.81
N PRO A 176 18.15 -17.63 25.22
CA PRO A 176 19.49 -17.28 25.70
C PRO A 176 19.71 -15.76 25.65
N ASP A 177 20.53 -15.22 26.56
CA ASP A 177 20.77 -13.78 26.74
C ASP A 177 21.18 -13.06 25.44
N GLU A 178 21.91 -13.75 24.56
CA GLU A 178 22.30 -13.27 23.22
C GLU A 178 21.10 -12.95 22.34
N ILE A 179 20.04 -13.76 22.43
CA ILE A 179 18.78 -13.61 21.68
C ILE A 179 17.84 -12.66 22.43
N ALA A 180 17.79 -12.75 23.76
CA ALA A 180 16.93 -11.93 24.61
C ALA A 180 17.43 -10.47 24.73
N SER A 181 18.67 -10.16 24.36
CA SER A 181 19.19 -8.79 24.31
C SER A 181 19.08 -8.15 22.93
N ASP A 182 18.91 -8.94 21.87
CA ASP A 182 18.74 -8.45 20.50
C ASP A 182 17.27 -8.17 20.18
N TYR A 183 16.96 -6.90 19.93
CA TYR A 183 15.60 -6.46 19.60
C TYR A 183 15.05 -7.12 18.32
N GLY A 184 15.91 -7.34 17.31
CA GLY A 184 15.55 -7.98 16.06
C GLY A 184 15.12 -9.43 16.26
N GLU A 185 15.82 -10.18 17.11
CA GLU A 185 15.44 -11.55 17.46
C GLU A 185 14.16 -11.60 18.31
N VAL A 186 14.05 -10.74 19.33
CA VAL A 186 12.83 -10.60 20.13
C VAL A 186 11.61 -10.27 19.26
N LYS A 187 11.78 -9.35 18.29
CA LYS A 187 10.75 -9.02 17.30
C LYS A 187 10.33 -10.23 16.47
N LYS A 188 11.27 -11.07 16.02
CA LYS A 188 10.96 -12.31 15.28
C LYS A 188 10.16 -13.28 16.14
N ILE A 189 10.54 -13.48 17.41
CA ILE A 189 9.85 -14.37 18.36
C ILE A 189 8.41 -13.91 18.58
N LEU A 190 8.21 -12.61 18.83
CA LEU A 190 6.89 -12.01 19.03
C LEU A 190 6.03 -12.16 17.77
N LEU A 191 6.56 -11.80 16.61
CA LEU A 191 5.83 -11.96 15.35
C LEU A 191 5.48 -13.42 15.07
N LYS A 192 6.39 -14.36 15.32
CA LYS A 192 6.15 -15.79 15.13
C LYS A 192 5.05 -16.30 16.06
N ARG A 193 5.09 -15.96 17.36
CA ARG A 193 4.09 -16.42 18.34
C ARG A 193 2.68 -15.97 18.01
N TYR A 194 2.54 -14.70 17.61
CA TYR A 194 1.24 -14.07 17.33
C TYR A 194 0.75 -14.28 15.89
N LYS A 195 1.63 -14.47 14.90
CA LYS A 195 1.23 -14.89 13.54
C LYS A 195 0.86 -16.37 13.45
N LEU A 196 1.43 -17.23 14.31
CA LEU A 196 1.15 -18.68 14.32
C LEU A 196 -0.11 -19.08 15.10
N THR A 197 -0.86 -18.14 15.71
CA THR A 197 -2.11 -18.48 16.40
C THR A 197 -3.28 -18.36 15.40
N PRO A 198 -3.82 -19.47 14.84
CA PRO A 198 -4.84 -19.44 13.80
C PRO A 198 -6.19 -18.87 14.30
N GLU A 199 -6.37 -18.80 15.62
CA GLU A 199 -7.54 -18.20 16.28
C GLU A 199 -7.85 -16.78 15.81
N LYS A 200 -6.85 -15.90 15.60
CA LYS A 200 -7.13 -14.49 15.27
C LYS A 200 -7.66 -14.29 13.85
N PHE A 201 -7.20 -15.10 12.89
CA PHE A 201 -7.82 -15.14 11.55
C PHE A 201 -9.23 -15.73 11.65
N ARG A 202 -9.44 -16.80 12.43
CA ARG A 202 -10.77 -17.40 12.59
C ARG A 202 -11.77 -16.44 13.25
N GLN A 203 -11.40 -15.73 14.31
CA GLN A 203 -12.32 -14.84 15.03
C GLN A 203 -12.78 -13.64 14.17
N LYS A 204 -11.93 -13.06 13.32
CA LYS A 204 -12.35 -12.01 12.38
C LYS A 204 -13.33 -12.50 11.31
N PHE A 205 -13.28 -13.78 10.92
CA PHE A 205 -14.19 -14.35 9.93
C PHE A 205 -15.50 -14.90 10.52
N PHE A 206 -15.57 -15.16 11.84
CA PHE A 206 -16.77 -15.73 12.48
C PHE A 206 -17.70 -14.70 13.15
N MET A 207 -17.35 -13.41 13.27
CA MET A 207 -18.25 -12.39 13.85
C MET A 207 -19.13 -11.63 12.83
N HIS A 208 -19.09 -11.99 11.56
CA HIS A 208 -20.01 -11.51 10.53
C HIS A 208 -20.80 -12.69 9.95
N ASN A 209 -21.72 -13.25 10.72
CA ASN A 209 -22.87 -14.03 10.26
C ASN A 209 -24.01 -13.91 11.26
#